data_AF-A0A0B0S8Q8-F1
#
_entry.id   AF-A0A0B0S8Q8-F1
#
_cell.length_a   1.000
_cell.length_b   1.000
_cell.length_c   1.000
_cell.angle_alpha   90.00
_cell.angle_beta   90.00
_cell.angle_gamma   90.00
#
_symmetry.space_group_name_H-M   'P 1'
#
loop_
_entity.id
_entity.type
_entity.pdbx_description
1 polymer ?
#
loop_
_entity_poly.entity_id
_entity_poly.type
_entity_poly.pdbx_seq_one_letter_code
_entity_poly.pdbx_strand_id
1 'polypeptide(L)'
;MEADHAQVVARISEARYLSRCPCNGGTYHLHWDAATFRLTPEGLQFLAQVLEDLLARGGDGVVWLGAVGLRFREGEGWELLRLLKRGVVWQTASPVAYFRHLN
;
A
#
# COMPACT_ATOMS: atom_id res chain seq x y z
N MET A 1 16.19 19.45 7.85
CA MET A 1 15.95 18.00 7.98
C MET A 1 14.45 17.86 8.04
N GLU A 2 13.80 17.58 6.91
CA GLU A 2 12.35 17.38 6.87
C GLU A 2 12.05 16.15 7.74
N ALA A 3 11.13 16.28 8.70
CA ALA A 3 10.75 15.15 9.52
C ALA A 3 10.22 14.05 8.59
N ASP A 4 10.66 12.81 8.82
CA ASP A 4 10.18 11.67 8.06
C ASP A 4 8.69 11.47 8.39
N HIS A 5 7.82 12.11 7.60
CA HIS A 5 6.39 12.15 7.83
C HIS A 5 5.72 10.80 7.48
N ALA A 6 6.47 9.83 6.95
CA ALA A 6 5.96 8.52 6.58
C ALA A 6 6.09 7.53 7.75
N GLN A 7 4.97 6.98 8.22
CA GLN A 7 4.97 5.88 9.18
C GLN A 7 4.75 4.54 8.47
N VAL A 8 5.52 3.53 8.86
CA VAL A 8 5.31 2.16 8.39
C VAL A 8 4.02 1.61 9.01
N VAL A 9 3.06 1.26 8.17
CA VAL A 9 1.72 0.77 8.57
C VAL A 9 1.56 -0.74 8.38
N ALA A 10 2.41 -1.37 7.57
CA ALA A 10 2.50 -2.82 7.45
C ALA A 10 3.90 -3.21 6.94
N ARG A 11 4.42 -4.35 7.38
CA ARG A 11 5.75 -4.85 6.99
C ARG A 11 5.77 -6.36 6.84
N ILE A 12 6.43 -6.84 5.80
CA ILE A 12 6.84 -8.24 5.62
C ILE A 12 8.36 -8.36 5.85
N SER A 13 9.13 -7.45 5.24
CA SER A 13 10.59 -7.39 5.36
C SER A 13 11.09 -5.94 5.22
N GLU A 14 12.40 -5.73 5.35
CA GLU A 14 13.02 -4.41 5.14
C GLU A 14 12.83 -3.89 3.70
N ALA A 15 12.68 -4.76 2.71
CA ALA A 15 12.45 -4.37 1.31
C ALA A 15 10.98 -4.45 0.87
N ARG A 16 10.11 -5.05 1.70
CA ARG A 16 8.68 -5.25 1.40
C ARG A 16 7.82 -4.73 2.54
N TYR A 17 7.42 -3.48 2.43
CA TYR A 17 6.62 -2.82 3.45
C TYR A 17 5.78 -1.71 2.85
N LEU A 18 4.81 -1.24 3.64
CA LEU A 18 3.90 -0.18 3.27
C LEU A 18 4.03 0.93 4.31
N SER A 19 4.30 2.14 3.85
CA SER A 19 4.28 3.33 4.70
C SER A 19 3.19 4.30 4.26
N ARG A 20 2.74 5.14 5.19
CA ARG A 20 1.72 6.15 4.96
C ARG A 20 2.25 7.51 5.41
N CYS A 21 2.20 8.47 4.49
CA CYS A 21 2.42 9.87 4.77
C CYS A 21 1.05 10.56 4.89
N PRO A 22 0.73 11.23 6.02
CA PRO A 22 -0.56 11.89 6.22
C PRO A 22 -0.70 13.22 5.44
N CYS A 23 0.35 13.71 4.79
CA CYS A 23 0.31 14.94 4.00
C CYS A 23 -0.68 14.85 2.82
N ASN A 24 -1.32 15.97 2.48
CA ASN A 24 -2.13 16.15 1.26
C ASN A 24 -3.17 15.04 1.02
N GLY A 25 -3.97 14.69 2.03
CA GLY A 25 -5.03 13.69 1.92
C GLY A 25 -4.61 12.24 2.19
N GLY A 26 -3.33 12.01 2.49
CA GLY A 26 -2.80 10.69 2.80
C GLY A 26 -2.28 10.00 1.55
N THR A 27 -0.99 9.70 1.52
CA THR A 27 -0.33 8.95 0.46
C THR A 27 0.28 7.68 1.03
N TYR A 28 0.14 6.58 0.31
CA TYR A 28 0.82 5.33 0.59
C TYR A 28 2.07 5.17 -0.27
N HIS A 29 3.14 4.67 0.34
CA HIS A 29 4.34 4.24 -0.36
C HIS A 29 4.47 2.73 -0.17
N LEU A 30 4.18 1.99 -1.24
CA LEU A 30 4.41 0.55 -1.31
C LEU A 30 5.85 0.32 -1.73
N HIS A 31 6.66 -0.17 -0.81
CA HIS A 31 8.02 -0.62 -1.08
C HIS A 31 7.95 -2.11 -1.39
N TRP A 32 8.44 -2.49 -2.56
CA TRP A 32 8.45 -3.87 -3.02
C TRP A 32 9.76 -4.15 -3.79
N ASP A 33 10.72 -4.70 -3.06
CA ASP A 33 12.06 -5.00 -3.53
C ASP A 33 12.76 -3.75 -4.10
N ALA A 34 12.95 -3.69 -5.43
CA ALA A 34 13.63 -2.59 -6.09
C ALA A 34 12.71 -1.40 -6.44
N ALA A 35 11.41 -1.50 -6.17
CA ALA A 35 10.44 -0.49 -6.57
C ALA A 35 9.73 0.16 -5.36
N THR A 36 9.43 1.44 -5.50
CA THR A 36 8.56 2.16 -4.57
C THR A 36 7.41 2.79 -5.36
N PHE A 37 6.18 2.41 -5.04
CA PHE A 37 4.98 2.91 -5.70
C PHE A 37 4.24 3.86 -4.79
N ARG A 38 3.91 5.04 -5.33
CA ARG A 38 3.07 6.02 -4.66
C ARG A 38 1.61 5.76 -5.00
N LEU A 39 0.78 5.51 -4.00
CA LEU A 39 -0.64 5.17 -4.15
C LEU A 39 -1.50 6.13 -3.33
N THR A 40 -2.63 6.56 -3.88
CA THR A 40 -3.70 7.17 -3.07
C THR A 40 -4.41 6.08 -2.25
N PRO A 41 -5.21 6.43 -1.24
CA PRO A 41 -6.00 5.45 -0.50
C PRO A 41 -6.90 4.62 -1.42
N GLU A 42 -7.53 5.26 -2.42
CA GLU A 42 -8.39 4.60 -3.41
C GLU A 42 -7.57 3.69 -4.32
N GLY A 43 -6.39 4.14 -4.77
CA GLY A 43 -5.48 3.33 -5.57
C GLY A 43 -4.99 2.09 -4.83
N LEU A 44 -4.79 2.19 -3.52
CA LEU A 44 -4.41 1.05 -2.68
C LEU A 44 -5.55 0.04 -2.52
N GLN A 45 -6.79 0.50 -2.32
CA GLN A 45 -7.97 -0.38 -2.27
C GLN A 45 -8.21 -1.07 -3.61
N PHE A 46 -8.13 -0.32 -4.71
CA PHE A 46 -8.25 -0.86 -6.05
C PHE A 46 -7.21 -1.93 -6.34
N LEU A 47 -5.93 -1.68 -5.98
CA LEU A 47 -4.86 -2.66 -6.12
C LEU A 47 -5.14 -3.94 -5.32
N ALA A 48 -5.61 -3.80 -4.08
CA ALA A 48 -5.98 -4.96 -3.25
C ALA A 48 -7.11 -5.78 -3.89
N GLN A 49 -8.14 -5.13 -4.43
CA GLN A 49 -9.24 -5.81 -5.11
C GLN A 49 -8.76 -6.54 -6.37
N VAL A 50 -7.96 -5.89 -7.22
CA VAL A 50 -7.40 -6.52 -8.43
C VAL A 50 -6.56 -7.74 -8.10
N LEU A 51 -5.75 -7.68 -7.04
CA LEU A 51 -4.96 -8.83 -6.59
C LEU A 51 -5.86 -9.97 -6.08
N GLU A 52 -6.90 -9.66 -5.33
CA GLU A 52 -7.87 -10.65 -4.86
C GLU A 52 -8.56 -11.37 -6.02
N ASP A 53 -9.01 -10.62 -7.04
CA ASP A 53 -9.67 -11.17 -8.23
C ASP A 53 -8.71 -12.02 -9.08
N LEU A 54 -7.43 -11.64 -9.16
CA LEU A 54 -6.40 -12.41 -9.87
C LEU A 54 -6.06 -13.70 -9.13
N LEU A 55 -5.84 -13.63 -7.81
CA LEU A 55 -5.49 -14.79 -6.99
C LEU A 55 -6.64 -15.78 -6.87
N ALA A 56 -7.89 -15.31 -6.90
CA ALA A 56 -9.07 -16.19 -6.94
C ALA A 56 -9.12 -17.08 -8.19
N ARG A 57 -8.46 -16.68 -9.29
CA ARG A 57 -8.33 -17.49 -10.50
C ARG A 57 -7.18 -18.50 -10.42
N GLY A 58 -6.31 -18.36 -9.41
CA GLY A 58 -5.15 -19.22 -9.16
C GLY A 58 -3.93 -18.87 -10.01
N GLY A 59 -2.75 -19.19 -9.48
CA GLY A 59 -1.47 -19.12 -10.19
C GLY A 59 -0.75 -17.77 -10.14
N ASP A 60 0.28 -17.68 -10.98
CA ASP A 60 1.18 -16.53 -11.10
C ASP A 60 0.54 -15.40 -11.93
N GLY A 61 0.98 -14.16 -11.72
CA GLY A 61 0.33 -13.01 -12.35
C GLY A 61 1.21 -11.79 -12.52
N VAL A 62 0.64 -10.78 -13.17
CA VAL A 62 1.22 -9.44 -13.31
C VAL A 62 0.15 -8.42 -13.02
N VAL A 63 0.43 -7.49 -12.10
CA VAL A 63 -0.39 -6.29 -11.92
C VAL A 63 0.33 -5.08 -12.49
N TRP A 64 -0.39 -4.26 -13.24
CA TRP A 64 0.15 -3.05 -13.86
C TRP A 64 -0.18 -1.82 -13.01
N LEU A 65 0.86 -1.10 -12.60
CA LEU A 65 0.80 0.18 -11.89
C LEU A 65 1.32 1.27 -12.84
N GLY A 66 0.40 1.85 -13.61
CA GLY A 66 0.75 2.72 -14.73
C GLY A 66 1.55 1.96 -15.78
N ALA A 67 2.78 2.38 -16.06
CA ALA A 67 3.66 1.73 -17.04
C ALA A 67 4.54 0.60 -16.45
N VAL A 68 4.44 0.32 -15.14
CA VAL A 68 5.28 -0.67 -14.46
C VAL A 68 4.47 -1.93 -14.16
N GLY A 69 4.97 -3.08 -14.60
CA GLY A 69 4.38 -4.38 -14.30
C GLY A 69 5.04 -5.05 -13.09
N LEU A 70 4.27 -5.32 -12.05
CA LEU A 70 4.68 -6.11 -10.90
C LEU A 70 4.32 -7.59 -11.14
N ARG A 71 5.33 -8.40 -11.50
CA ARG A 71 5.16 -9.85 -11.68
C ARG A 71 5.29 -10.54 -10.32
N PHE A 72 4.46 -11.53 -10.06
CA PHE A 72 4.49 -12.28 -8.80
C PHE A 72 4.19 -13.75 -9.03
N ARG A 73 4.79 -14.60 -8.20
CA ARG A 73 4.28 -15.96 -7.99
C ARG A 73 3.06 -15.95 -7.09
N GLU A 74 2.22 -16.97 -7.16
CA GLU A 74 0.98 -17.07 -6.36
C GLU A 74 1.20 -16.71 -4.88
N GLY A 75 2.23 -17.29 -4.24
CA GLY A 75 2.56 -16.99 -2.84
C GLY A 75 2.94 -15.53 -2.58
N GLU A 76 3.69 -14.91 -3.49
CA GLU A 76 4.06 -13.49 -3.41
C GLU A 76 2.85 -12.57 -3.59
N GLY A 77 1.91 -12.96 -4.46
CA GLY A 77 0.65 -12.24 -4.63
C GLY A 77 -0.18 -12.26 -3.33
N TRP A 78 -0.28 -13.41 -2.66
CA TRP A 78 -0.95 -13.50 -1.36
C TRP A 78 -0.24 -12.70 -0.25
N GLU A 79 1.09 -12.63 -0.27
CA GLU A 79 1.86 -11.77 0.63
C GLU A 79 1.57 -10.29 0.40
N LEU A 80 1.61 -9.85 -0.86
CA LEU A 80 1.29 -8.48 -1.24
C LEU A 80 -0.15 -8.12 -0.84
N LEU A 81 -1.13 -8.97 -1.15
CA LEU A 81 -2.52 -8.73 -0.77
C LEU A 81 -2.68 -8.59 0.75
N ARG A 82 -2.03 -9.46 1.54
CA ARG A 82 -2.03 -9.36 3.01
C ARG A 82 -1.38 -8.06 3.51
N LEU A 83 -0.28 -7.63 2.90
CA LEU A 83 0.38 -6.37 3.22
C LEU A 83 -0.56 -5.18 3.00
N LEU A 84 -1.20 -5.12 1.83
CA LEU A 84 -2.13 -4.04 1.47
C LEU A 84 -3.33 -4.00 2.42
N LYS A 85 -3.98 -5.14 2.67
CA LYS A 85 -5.14 -5.21 3.58
C LYS A 85 -4.78 -4.79 5.01
N ARG A 86 -3.61 -5.19 5.54
CA ARG A 86 -3.14 -4.74 6.87
C ARG A 86 -2.95 -3.23 6.94
N GLY A 87 -2.39 -2.61 5.89
CA GLY A 87 -2.20 -1.17 5.83
C GLY A 87 -3.48 -0.35 5.76
N VAL A 88 -4.58 -0.94 5.26
CA VAL A 88 -5.92 -0.32 5.27
C VAL A 88 -6.55 -0.39 6.66
N VAL A 89 -6.45 -1.54 7.35
CA VAL A 89 -7.04 -1.73 8.69
C VAL A 89 -6.49 -0.74 9.71
N TRP A 90 -5.25 -0.28 9.54
CA TRP A 90 -4.68 0.76 10.41
C TRP A 90 -5.38 2.13 10.26
N GLN A 91 -6.04 2.40 9.11
CA GLN A 91 -6.82 3.63 8.92
C GLN A 91 -8.12 3.63 9.73
N THR A 92 -8.83 2.50 9.81
CA THR A 92 -10.10 2.43 10.57
C THR A 92 -9.89 2.54 12.08
N ALA A 93 -8.68 2.26 12.57
CA ALA A 93 -8.31 2.35 13.98
C ALA A 93 -7.80 3.74 14.41
N SER A 94 -7.65 4.71 13.50
CA SER A 94 -7.19 6.06 13.84
C SER A 94 -8.35 7.06 13.82
N PRO A 95 -8.86 7.52 14.97
CA PRO A 95 -9.71 8.71 15.00
C PRO A 95 -8.82 9.87 14.57
N VAL A 96 -9.05 10.37 13.36
CA VAL A 96 -8.34 11.54 12.84
C VAL A 96 -8.71 12.73 13.72
N ALA A 97 -7.79 13.11 14.59
CA ALA A 97 -7.85 14.37 15.31
C ALA A 97 -7.87 15.50 14.27
N TYR A 98 -9.03 16.14 14.14
CA TYR A 98 -9.20 17.40 13.43
C TYR A 98 -8.28 18.45 14.07
N PHE A 99 -7.09 18.64 13.52
CA PHE A 99 -6.26 19.80 13.84
C PHE A 99 -6.28 20.80 12.69
N ARG A 100 -7.10 21.84 12.94
CA ARG A 100 -6.91 23.26 12.60
C ARG A 100 -6.54 23.62 11.15
N HIS A 101 -7.46 24.37 10.54
CA HIS A 101 -7.08 25.66 9.96
C HIS A 101 -7.81 26.78 10.71
N LEU A 102 -7.06 27.50 11.55
CA LEU A 102 -7.37 28.86 11.95
C LEU A 102 -6.51 29.75 11.05
N ASN A 103 -7.16 30.57 10.23
CA ASN A 103 -6.75 31.92 9.84
C ASN A 103 -8.03 32.66 9.47
#